data_AF-A0A355V1B5-F1
#
_entry.id   AF-A0A355V1B5-F1
#
_cell.length_a   1.000
_cell.length_b   1.000
_cell.length_c   1.000
_cell.angle_alpha   90.00
_cell.angle_beta   90.00
_cell.angle_gamma   90.00
#
_symmetry.space_group_name_H-M   'P 1'
#
loop_
_entity.id
_entity.type
_entity.pdbx_description
1 polymer ?
#
loop_
_entity_poly.entity_id
_entity_poly.type
_entity_poly.pdbx_seq_one_letter_code
_entity_poly.pdbx_strand_id
1 'polypeptide(L)'
;AGIQPDCVVVVATVKALKLHGGADKSGLSEENLPALKAGLPNLLKHVENVKNVFKKPCLVAMNRFATDTKAEIEEVLSACEKAGTHAVFTDVFLNGGEGGKELAAAVIEQCDKKSELHFAYDLNDGIVKKIEDVVKNVYG
;
A
#
# COMPACT_ATOMS: atom_id res chain seq x y z
N ALA A 1 -13.86 -3.01 -20.42
CA ALA A 1 -13.01 -4.22 -20.52
C ALA A 1 -13.66 -5.46 -19.90
N GLY A 2 -14.52 -5.32 -18.86
CA GLY A 2 -15.16 -6.49 -18.24
C GLY A 2 -14.19 -7.38 -17.46
N ILE A 3 -13.02 -6.83 -17.12
CA ILE A 3 -11.95 -7.51 -16.39
C ILE A 3 -12.05 -7.18 -14.90
N GLN A 4 -11.66 -8.13 -14.06
CA GLN A 4 -11.56 -7.94 -12.62
C GLN A 4 -10.13 -8.30 -12.19
N PRO A 5 -9.38 -7.39 -11.54
CA PRO A 5 -8.07 -7.72 -11.01
C PRO A 5 -8.19 -8.82 -9.95
N ASP A 6 -7.27 -9.78 -9.88
CA ASP A 6 -7.30 -10.81 -8.82
C ASP A 6 -6.64 -10.31 -7.53
N CYS A 7 -5.57 -9.53 -7.65
CA CYS A 7 -4.83 -8.94 -6.54
C CYS A 7 -4.32 -7.55 -6.92
N VAL A 8 -4.14 -6.68 -5.93
CA VAL A 8 -3.52 -5.36 -6.07
C VAL A 8 -2.29 -5.27 -5.16
N VAL A 9 -1.17 -4.84 -5.73
CA VAL A 9 0.07 -4.56 -4.98
C VAL A 9 0.24 -3.06 -4.83
N VAL A 10 0.32 -2.58 -3.59
CA VAL A 10 0.63 -1.17 -3.27
C VAL A 10 2.11 -1.07 -2.95
N VAL A 11 2.87 -0.32 -3.76
CA VAL A 11 4.31 -0.15 -3.57
C VAL A 11 4.59 1.09 -2.70
N ALA A 12 5.49 0.96 -1.73
CA ALA A 12 5.95 2.07 -0.89
C ALA A 12 7.42 1.92 -0.48
N THR A 13 7.98 2.96 0.14
CA THR A 13 9.34 2.98 0.69
C THR A 13 9.33 3.65 2.06
N VAL A 14 10.23 3.26 2.96
CA VAL A 14 10.35 3.89 4.28
C VAL A 14 10.63 5.39 4.16
N LYS A 15 11.47 5.79 3.20
CA LYS A 15 11.78 7.20 2.91
C LYS A 15 10.57 8.01 2.49
N ALA A 16 9.73 7.47 1.60
CA ALA A 16 8.51 8.15 1.16
C ALA A 16 7.52 8.31 2.32
N LEU A 17 7.38 7.30 3.16
CA LEU A 17 6.52 7.38 4.34
C LEU A 17 7.05 8.43 5.33
N LYS A 18 8.35 8.48 5.60
CA LYS A 18 8.94 9.56 6.42
C LYS A 18 8.65 10.94 5.84
N LEU A 19 8.78 11.10 4.53
CA LEU A 19 8.47 12.37 3.86
C LEU A 19 6.99 12.75 4.01
N HIS A 20 6.07 11.79 3.85
CA HIS A 20 4.64 12.01 4.10
C HIS A 20 4.34 12.38 5.56
N GLY A 21 5.18 11.93 6.50
CA GLY A 21 5.11 12.34 7.90
C GLY A 21 5.85 13.63 8.25
N GLY A 22 6.33 14.37 7.25
CA GLY A 22 6.92 15.70 7.42
C GLY A 22 8.43 15.71 7.66
N ALA A 23 9.14 14.60 7.47
CA ALA A 23 10.60 14.62 7.51
C ALA A 23 11.19 15.46 6.37
N ASP A 24 12.31 16.16 6.64
CA ASP A 24 13.03 16.89 5.62
C ASP A 24 13.62 15.94 4.57
N LYS A 25 13.56 16.36 3.29
CA LYS A 25 14.05 15.56 2.16
C LYS A 25 15.54 15.22 2.27
N SER A 26 16.36 16.07 2.88
CA SER A 26 17.79 15.81 3.09
C SER A 26 18.06 14.78 4.19
N GLY A 27 17.11 14.56 5.11
CA GLY A 27 17.26 13.68 6.27
C GLY A 27 16.68 12.27 6.10
N LEU A 28 16.14 11.92 4.93
CA LEU A 28 15.38 10.67 4.75
C LEU A 28 16.22 9.38 4.89
N SER A 29 17.54 9.48 4.87
CA SER A 29 18.46 8.34 5.08
C SER A 29 18.72 8.04 6.56
N GLU A 30 18.33 8.92 7.48
CA GLU A 30 18.45 8.70 8.92
C GLU A 30 17.18 8.05 9.48
N GLU A 31 17.32 7.24 10.53
CA GLU A 31 16.17 6.65 11.22
C GLU A 31 15.26 7.74 11.77
N ASN A 32 13.96 7.67 11.49
CA ASN A 32 12.99 8.59 12.07
C ASN A 32 11.62 7.92 12.24
N LEU A 33 11.49 7.13 13.32
CA LEU A 33 10.23 6.47 13.68
C LEU A 33 9.06 7.45 13.87
N PRO A 34 9.21 8.63 14.51
CA PRO A 34 8.10 9.59 14.61
C PRO A 34 7.55 10.02 13.26
N ALA A 35 8.41 10.40 12.31
CA ALA A 35 7.98 10.78 10.97
C ALA A 35 7.40 9.59 10.19
N LEU A 36 8.01 8.41 10.31
CA LEU A 36 7.47 7.19 9.69
C LEU A 36 6.03 6.91 10.17
N LYS A 37 5.80 6.95 11.49
CA LYS A 37 4.48 6.79 12.10
C LYS A 37 3.48 7.84 11.63
N ALA A 38 3.91 9.09 11.51
CA ALA A 38 3.07 10.17 11.01
C ALA A 38 2.71 10.03 9.52
N GLY A 39 3.56 9.38 8.71
CA GLY A 39 3.31 9.18 7.28
C GLY A 39 2.66 7.85 6.90
N LEU A 40 2.71 6.84 7.78
CA LEU A 40 2.02 5.55 7.60
C LEU A 40 0.53 5.67 7.22
N PRO A 41 -0.26 6.63 7.76
CA PRO A 41 -1.65 6.82 7.35
C PRO A 41 -1.85 6.98 5.84
N ASN A 42 -0.88 7.55 5.11
CA ASN A 42 -0.96 7.66 3.65
C ASN A 42 -1.02 6.27 2.98
N LEU A 43 -0.11 5.37 3.35
CA LEU A 43 -0.12 3.98 2.85
C LEU A 43 -1.40 3.25 3.29
N LEU A 44 -1.77 3.38 4.56
CA LEU A 44 -2.94 2.70 5.10
C LEU A 44 -4.23 3.16 4.43
N LYS A 45 -4.36 4.45 4.06
CA LYS A 45 -5.51 4.95 3.29
C LYS A 45 -5.59 4.32 1.90
N HIS A 46 -4.46 4.16 1.21
CA HIS A 46 -4.44 3.46 -0.08
C HIS A 46 -4.83 1.98 0.05
N VAL A 47 -4.33 1.30 1.09
CA VAL A 47 -4.74 -0.08 1.40
C VAL A 47 -6.24 -0.16 1.71
N GLU A 48 -6.75 0.78 2.51
CA GLU A 48 -8.17 0.91 2.84
C GLU A 48 -9.02 1.08 1.58
N ASN A 49 -8.62 1.95 0.66
CA ASN A 49 -9.35 2.18 -0.59
C ASN A 49 -9.48 0.88 -1.41
N VAL A 50 -8.38 0.15 -1.59
CA VAL A 50 -8.40 -1.14 -2.32
C VAL A 50 -9.32 -2.15 -1.66
N LYS A 51 -9.21 -2.31 -0.34
CA LYS A 51 -9.95 -3.34 0.41
C LYS A 51 -11.42 -2.98 0.62
N ASN A 52 -11.71 -1.73 0.92
CA ASN A 52 -13.02 -1.30 1.40
C ASN A 52 -13.89 -0.69 0.31
N VAL A 53 -13.31 0.03 -0.66
CA VAL A 53 -14.05 0.62 -1.78
C VAL A 53 -14.13 -0.38 -2.92
N PHE A 54 -12.98 -0.88 -3.38
CA PHE A 54 -12.92 -1.77 -4.54
C PHE A 54 -13.12 -3.25 -4.21
N LYS A 55 -13.11 -3.61 -2.92
CA LYS A 55 -13.31 -4.98 -2.40
C LYS A 55 -12.33 -6.02 -2.97
N LYS A 56 -11.08 -5.60 -3.25
CA LYS A 56 -10.05 -6.48 -3.81
C LYS A 56 -8.97 -6.91 -2.79
N PRO A 57 -8.39 -8.11 -2.93
CA PRO A 57 -7.20 -8.52 -2.20
C PRO A 57 -6.08 -7.52 -2.43
N CYS A 58 -5.39 -7.17 -1.34
CA CYS A 58 -4.38 -6.14 -1.33
C CYS A 58 -3.16 -6.64 -0.56
N LEU A 59 -1.98 -6.31 -1.07
CA LEU A 59 -0.70 -6.56 -0.42
C LEU A 59 0.17 -5.31 -0.58
N VAL A 60 1.06 -5.07 0.36
CA VAL A 60 2.03 -3.98 0.29
C VAL A 60 3.40 -4.52 -0.08
N ALA A 61 4.03 -3.94 -1.11
CA ALA A 61 5.43 -4.19 -1.43
C ALA A 61 6.28 -3.01 -0.96
N MET A 62 7.16 -3.25 -0.01
CA MET A 62 8.12 -2.25 0.45
C MET A 62 9.42 -2.41 -0.30
N ASN A 63 9.81 -1.42 -1.10
CA ASN A 63 11.15 -1.43 -1.71
C ASN A 63 12.16 -1.08 -0.62
N ARG A 64 13.06 -2.02 -0.34
CA ARG A 64 14.06 -1.89 0.70
C ARG A 64 15.24 -1.04 0.22
N PHE A 65 15.72 -0.16 1.09
CA PHE A 65 16.97 0.58 0.92
C PHE A 65 17.96 0.20 2.00
N ALA A 66 19.27 0.32 1.70
CA ALA A 66 20.35 0.00 2.64
C ALA A 66 20.31 0.83 3.94
N THR A 67 19.64 1.98 3.91
CA THR A 67 19.48 2.88 5.07
C THR A 67 18.26 2.57 5.92
N ASP A 68 17.36 1.69 5.45
CA ASP A 68 16.15 1.36 6.20
C ASP A 68 16.53 0.51 7.41
N THR A 69 16.19 0.98 8.61
CA THR A 69 16.59 0.28 9.83
C THR A 69 15.62 -0.85 10.16
N LYS A 70 16.09 -1.78 11.00
CA LYS A 70 15.24 -2.87 11.48
C LYS A 70 13.99 -2.36 12.21
N ALA A 71 14.13 -1.29 13.00
CA ALA A 71 13.01 -0.70 13.73
C ALA A 71 11.97 -0.08 12.78
N GLU A 72 12.42 0.59 11.72
CA GLU A 72 11.51 1.15 10.70
C GLU A 72 10.78 0.05 9.92
N ILE A 73 11.49 -1.03 9.56
CA ILE A 73 10.91 -2.20 8.91
C ILE A 73 9.82 -2.83 9.79
N GLU A 74 10.13 -3.10 11.06
CA GLU A 74 9.18 -3.69 12.02
C GLU A 74 7.94 -2.81 12.23
N GLU A 75 8.12 -1.48 12.28
CA GLU A 75 7.00 -0.55 12.41
C GLU A 75 6.05 -0.63 11.21
N VAL A 76 6.58 -0.66 9.97
CA VAL A 76 5.76 -0.80 8.76
C VAL A 76 5.02 -2.14 8.73
N LEU A 77 5.71 -3.24 9.05
CA LEU A 77 5.11 -4.58 9.10
C LEU A 77 3.96 -4.63 10.11
N SER A 78 4.19 -4.16 11.35
CA SER A 78 3.17 -4.08 12.39
C SER A 78 1.98 -3.19 11.97
N ALA A 79 2.23 -2.04 11.35
CA ALA A 79 1.16 -1.14 10.92
C ALA A 79 0.28 -1.76 9.84
N CYS A 80 0.90 -2.46 8.87
CA CYS A 80 0.18 -3.18 7.83
C CYS A 80 -0.66 -4.33 8.40
N GLU A 81 -0.07 -5.13 9.31
CA GLU A 81 -0.76 -6.24 9.97
C GLU A 81 -1.99 -5.76 10.75
N LYS A 82 -1.86 -4.66 11.50
CA LYS A 82 -2.99 -4.03 12.22
C LYS A 82 -4.10 -3.52 11.29
N ALA A 83 -3.75 -3.12 10.06
CA ALA A 83 -4.72 -2.77 9.02
C ALA A 83 -5.29 -4.01 8.27
N GLY A 84 -4.93 -5.21 8.70
CA GLY A 84 -5.34 -6.48 8.12
C GLY A 84 -4.77 -6.70 6.72
N THR A 85 -3.61 -6.14 6.39
CA THR A 85 -2.89 -6.39 5.15
C THR A 85 -1.50 -6.94 5.44
N HIS A 86 -0.89 -7.61 4.47
CA HIS A 86 0.48 -8.09 4.58
C HIS A 86 1.41 -7.15 3.82
N ALA A 87 2.60 -6.91 4.39
CA ALA A 87 3.66 -6.15 3.75
C ALA A 87 4.89 -7.03 3.57
N VAL A 88 5.49 -7.01 2.38
CA VAL A 88 6.70 -7.75 2.03
C VAL A 88 7.79 -6.75 1.65
N PHE A 89 8.94 -6.83 2.31
CA PHE A 89 10.12 -6.06 1.90
C PHE A 89 10.83 -6.78 0.76
N THR A 90 11.15 -6.04 -0.30
CA THR A 90 11.75 -6.59 -1.52
C THR A 90 13.08 -5.92 -1.84
N ASP A 91 14.00 -6.75 -2.34
CA ASP A 91 15.35 -6.34 -2.75
C ASP A 91 15.52 -6.50 -4.27
N VAL A 92 14.43 -6.38 -5.05
CA VAL A 92 14.42 -6.60 -6.52
C VAL A 92 15.39 -5.69 -7.27
N PHE A 93 15.66 -4.50 -6.75
CA PHE A 93 16.61 -3.57 -7.35
C PHE A 93 18.05 -4.10 -7.30
N LEU A 94 18.42 -4.77 -6.21
CA LEU A 94 19.78 -5.31 -6.02
C LEU A 94 19.91 -6.75 -6.54
N ASN A 95 18.86 -7.56 -6.36
CA ASN A 95 18.90 -9.01 -6.58
C ASN A 95 18.06 -9.49 -7.78
N GLY A 96 17.48 -8.57 -8.56
CA GLY A 96 16.60 -8.91 -9.68
C GLY A 96 15.39 -9.75 -9.23
N GLY A 97 15.00 -10.74 -10.05
CA GLY A 97 13.86 -11.59 -9.76
C GLY A 97 13.97 -12.38 -8.44
N GLU A 98 15.19 -12.71 -8.00
CA GLU A 98 15.42 -13.40 -6.73
C GLU A 98 14.96 -12.57 -5.53
N GLY A 99 15.20 -11.25 -5.56
CA GLY A 99 14.77 -10.31 -4.51
C GLY A 99 13.25 -10.09 -4.43
N GLY A 100 12.48 -10.69 -5.34
CA GLY A 100 11.02 -10.59 -5.41
C GLY A 100 10.29 -11.90 -5.18
N LYS A 101 10.99 -13.01 -4.88
CA LYS A 101 10.36 -14.34 -4.72
C LYS A 101 9.31 -14.37 -3.63
N GLU A 102 9.59 -13.75 -2.48
CA GLU A 102 8.64 -13.67 -1.37
C GLU A 102 7.39 -12.87 -1.75
N LEU A 103 7.58 -11.73 -2.43
CA LEU A 103 6.47 -10.93 -2.96
C LEU A 103 5.64 -11.74 -3.96
N ALA A 104 6.29 -12.46 -4.88
CA ALA A 104 5.60 -13.27 -5.87
C ALA A 104 4.78 -14.39 -5.23
N ALA A 105 5.33 -15.09 -4.22
CA ALA A 105 4.59 -16.10 -3.46
C ALA A 105 3.37 -15.49 -2.75
N ALA A 106 3.52 -14.33 -2.11
CA ALA A 106 2.42 -13.63 -1.47
C ALA A 106 1.35 -13.18 -2.48
N VAL A 107 1.74 -12.71 -3.68
CA VAL A 107 0.80 -12.36 -4.76
C VAL A 107 -0.02 -13.57 -5.18
N ILE A 108 0.63 -14.72 -5.39
CA ILE A 108 -0.06 -15.97 -5.78
C ILE A 108 -1.11 -16.33 -4.73
N GLU A 109 -0.76 -16.31 -3.44
CA GLU A 109 -1.71 -16.59 -2.35
C GLU A 109 -2.89 -15.60 -2.32
N GLN A 110 -2.65 -14.32 -2.58
CA GLN A 110 -3.74 -13.33 -2.62
C GLN A 110 -4.65 -13.52 -3.84
N CYS A 111 -4.11 -13.93 -4.99
CA CYS A 111 -4.90 -14.22 -6.19
C CYS A 111 -5.87 -15.40 -6.00
N ASP A 112 -5.55 -16.35 -5.13
CA ASP A 112 -6.45 -17.47 -4.81
C ASP A 112 -7.69 -17.05 -3.99
N LYS A 113 -7.70 -15.82 -3.46
CA LYS A 113 -8.83 -15.30 -2.67
C LYS A 113 -9.94 -14.80 -3.58
N LYS A 114 -11.12 -15.43 -3.45
CA LYS A 114 -12.33 -14.98 -4.13
C LYS A 114 -12.70 -13.56 -3.71
N SER A 115 -12.96 -12.70 -4.69
CA SER A 115 -13.36 -11.31 -4.48
C SER A 115 -14.10 -10.78 -5.69
N GLU A 116 -15.06 -9.90 -5.46
CA GLU A 116 -15.82 -9.22 -6.50
C GLU A 116 -15.37 -7.77 -6.59
N LEU A 117 -15.23 -7.24 -7.81
CA LEU A 117 -14.85 -5.84 -8.00
C LEU A 117 -16.06 -4.94 -7.73
N HIS A 118 -15.91 -4.01 -6.78
CA HIS A 118 -16.85 -2.92 -6.55
C HIS A 118 -16.28 -1.61 -7.10
N PHE A 119 -17.15 -0.67 -7.46
CA PHE A 119 -16.75 0.66 -7.93
C PHE A 119 -17.09 1.72 -6.90
N ALA A 120 -16.36 2.84 -6.95
CA ALA A 120 -16.57 3.95 -6.03
C ALA A 120 -17.92 4.66 -6.23
N TYR A 121 -18.56 4.50 -7.39
CA TYR A 121 -19.82 5.16 -7.77
C TYR A 121 -20.61 4.29 -8.77
N ASP A 122 -21.91 4.57 -8.94
CA ASP A 122 -22.77 3.94 -9.96
C ASP A 122 -22.74 4.72 -11.27
N LEU A 123 -22.69 4.04 -12.42
CA LEU A 123 -22.74 4.68 -13.73
C LEU A 123 -24.06 5.38 -14.03
N ASN A 124 -25.15 4.98 -13.37
CA ASN A 124 -26.47 5.59 -13.50
C ASN A 124 -26.61 6.89 -12.68
N ASP A 125 -25.68 7.18 -11.78
CA ASP A 125 -25.71 8.40 -10.98
C ASP A 125 -25.38 9.67 -11.80
N GLY A 126 -25.88 10.81 -11.35
CA GLY A 126 -25.52 12.12 -11.90
C GLY A 126 -24.04 12.46 -11.67
N ILE A 127 -23.46 13.27 -12.56
CA ILE A 127 -22.02 13.61 -12.54
C ILE A 127 -21.57 14.16 -11.17
N VAL A 128 -22.36 15.07 -10.58
CA VAL A 128 -22.04 15.67 -9.27
C VAL A 128 -21.91 14.60 -8.19
N LYS A 129 -22.86 13.65 -8.14
CA LYS A 129 -22.83 12.55 -7.17
C LYS A 129 -21.61 11.65 -7.37
N LYS A 130 -21.27 11.31 -8.62
CA LYS A 130 -20.05 10.53 -8.92
C LYS A 130 -18.78 11.21 -8.41
N ILE A 131 -18.69 12.53 -8.55
CA ILE A 131 -17.57 13.31 -8.00
C ILE A 131 -17.55 13.23 -6.48
N GLU A 132 -18.71 13.44 -5.83
CA GLU A 132 -18.81 13.34 -4.37
C GLU A 132 -18.43 11.96 -3.84
N ASP A 133 -18.86 10.89 -4.50
CA ASP A 133 -18.57 9.52 -4.10
C ASP A 133 -17.07 9.22 -4.21
N VAL A 134 -16.40 9.69 -5.26
CA VAL A 134 -14.93 9.58 -5.36
C VAL A 134 -14.25 10.35 -4.23
N VAL A 135 -14.66 11.59 -3.97
CA VAL A 135 -14.07 12.41 -2.91
C VAL A 135 -14.23 11.73 -1.54
N LYS A 136 -15.44 11.33 -1.17
CA LYS A 136 -15.75 10.74 0.14
C LYS A 136 -15.15 9.35 0.32
N ASN A 137 -15.24 8.49 -0.70
CA ASN A 137 -14.87 7.08 -0.55
C ASN A 137 -13.37 6.85 -0.77
N VAL A 138 -12.72 7.61 -1.67
CA VAL A 138 -11.32 7.38 -2.04
C VAL A 138 -10.38 8.37 -1.36
N TYR A 139 -10.70 9.67 -1.35
CA TYR A 139 -9.78 10.66 -0.78
C TYR A 139 -9.93 10.72 0.75
N GLY A 140 -11.17 10.68 1.23
CA GLY A 140 -11.50 11.04 2.61
C GLY A 140 -11.44 12.55 2.81
#